data_AF-A0A538QEQ1-F1
#
_entry.id   AF-A0A538QEQ1-F1
#
_cell.length_a   1.000
_cell.length_b   1.000
_cell.length_c   1.000
_cell.angle_alpha   90.00
_cell.angle_beta   90.00
_cell.angle_gamma   90.00
#
_symmetry.space_group_name_H-M   'P 1'
#
loop_
_entity.id
_entity.type
_entity.pdbx_description
1 polymer ?
#
loop_
_entity_poly.entity_id
_entity_poly.type
_entity_poly.pdbx_seq_one_letter_code
_entity_poly.pdbx_strand_id
1 'polypeptide(L)'
;MPLIGQFREDINLLRGLDSATFVDAFGVTPGFIFETMSGVPAYGALLVPGDGKQVYDNLVGFDRSAGFGVMLVDTPSASNGVALDAAGNPVVTYALSDGDKQRFRTGVAIAIRMMFRAGAYQVIVPTNENVLGRPDFDPMRGVYLTRIEDADLVERNLQFLPNRITLTSAHLQATNKMGPSPDVAVVSTRQRVWNVKTRQEVPNLYVMDSSIFPTSVGANPMQSLYTFARIFSERLLHGMDGPVADGPVADGPAAGDRHPGSVATEAVRSAAPAASWTADQVMFTLAWLAYAGQSSTDPITVMNALTNDLTSVAPLGGQWQLVWGPALFKFWVSELDDNMWYVVRNRATGEYAIGIRGTNFDAWLDWIVEDFWITSQVAWPYRHVPGSNPMISSGTAFAVDKLLSVTPVKGIPGAGQTLTQFLTTQAARGPITVNVSGHSLGGCLSSTLALALKDSQGSWNPRGDAALRCWSFAGPTAGNTDFARYTDARIGDVLHRWVNQLDVAPLAWNESSLDDGLTIYASHGIWPSWAEIAALGLAKTLAIGGDYLQPSRGTVMKSGNFNITPGYQTYAAQAAWQHGYGYAAILGLSNVLPPTASAAMTPERAAARLKAVLRRPRAT
;
A
#
# COMPACT_ATOMS: atom_id res chain seq x y z
N MET A 1 3.98 19.45 17.09
CA MET A 1 3.39 20.39 16.12
C MET A 1 4.52 20.98 15.27
N PRO A 2 4.49 20.82 13.94
CA PRO A 2 5.46 21.42 13.03
C PRO A 2 5.34 22.95 12.99
N LEU A 3 6.46 23.63 12.68
CA LEU A 3 6.47 24.99 12.13
C LEU A 3 7.29 25.00 10.84
N ILE A 4 6.92 25.88 9.91
CA ILE A 4 7.63 26.09 8.65
C ILE A 4 8.02 27.58 8.57
N GLY A 5 9.30 27.88 8.53
CA GLY A 5 9.82 29.20 8.15
C GLY A 5 10.07 29.25 6.64
N GLN A 6 9.75 30.38 5.99
CA GLN A 6 10.11 30.65 4.61
C GLN A 6 11.21 31.70 4.53
N PHE A 7 12.18 31.44 3.66
CA PHE A 7 13.43 32.17 3.53
C PHE A 7 13.58 32.71 2.10
N ARG A 8 14.48 33.68 1.92
CA ARG A 8 14.73 34.27 0.59
C ARG A 8 15.74 33.49 -0.25
N GLU A 9 16.52 32.63 0.41
CA GLU A 9 17.56 31.77 -0.17
C GLU A 9 17.11 30.31 -0.21
N ASP A 10 17.73 29.54 -1.10
CA ASP A 10 17.46 28.11 -1.29
C ASP A 10 18.06 27.29 -0.15
N ILE A 11 17.22 26.61 0.62
CA ILE A 11 17.64 25.72 1.72
C ILE A 11 17.65 24.27 1.24
N ASN A 12 16.60 23.89 0.52
CA ASN A 12 16.35 22.57 -0.04
C ASN A 12 16.43 21.44 0.99
N LEU A 13 15.34 21.28 1.77
CA LEU A 13 15.18 20.23 2.78
C LEU A 13 15.34 18.78 2.27
N LEU A 14 15.45 18.56 0.96
CA LEU A 14 15.73 17.24 0.37
C LEU A 14 17.25 16.96 0.24
N ARG A 15 18.11 17.87 0.72
CA ARG A 15 19.57 17.73 0.73
C ARG A 15 20.10 17.70 2.15
N GLY A 16 20.41 16.51 2.65
CA GLY A 16 21.05 16.34 3.95
C GLY A 16 20.63 15.05 4.65
N LEU A 17 20.77 15.05 5.98
CA LEU A 17 20.18 14.05 6.86
C LEU A 17 18.90 14.62 7.45
N ASP A 18 17.80 13.86 7.32
CA ASP A 18 16.53 14.22 7.94
C ASP A 18 16.63 14.11 9.48
N SER A 19 16.00 15.05 10.19
CA SER A 19 15.94 15.09 11.66
C SER A 19 17.27 14.89 12.38
N ALA A 20 18.35 15.47 11.84
CA ALA A 20 19.72 15.28 12.32
C ALA A 20 20.07 16.03 13.64
N THR A 21 19.17 16.88 14.16
CA THR A 21 19.47 17.75 15.32
C THR A 21 18.21 18.06 16.13
N PHE A 22 18.39 18.12 17.45
CA PHE A 22 17.39 18.57 18.41
C PHE A 22 18.00 19.55 19.44
N VAL A 23 17.14 20.28 20.16
CA VAL A 23 17.52 21.17 21.27
C VAL A 23 17.16 20.49 22.59
N ASP A 24 18.18 20.08 23.34
CA ASP A 24 18.07 19.38 24.63
C ASP A 24 17.66 20.30 25.79
N ALA A 25 17.98 21.59 25.71
CA ALA A 25 17.77 22.62 26.73
C ALA A 25 16.34 22.77 27.29
N PHE A 26 15.31 22.19 26.64
CA PHE A 26 13.91 22.27 27.08
C PHE A 26 13.31 20.92 27.57
N GLY A 27 13.95 19.80 27.22
CA GLY A 27 13.67 18.41 27.60
C GLY A 27 12.33 18.07 28.28
N VAL A 28 12.42 17.36 29.41
CA VAL A 28 11.25 16.97 30.26
C VAL A 28 10.71 18.16 31.06
N THR A 29 11.54 19.18 31.30
CA THR A 29 11.18 20.43 31.99
C THR A 29 11.83 21.60 31.24
N PRO A 30 11.08 22.55 30.65
CA PRO A 30 9.62 22.75 30.70
C PRO A 30 8.74 21.76 29.90
N GLY A 31 9.29 20.67 29.34
CA GLY A 31 8.46 19.56 28.84
C GLY A 31 8.07 19.70 27.37
N PHE A 32 9.00 20.22 26.56
CA PHE A 32 8.96 20.13 25.11
C PHE A 32 10.37 20.08 24.55
N ILE A 33 10.53 19.51 23.37
CA ILE A 33 11.80 19.42 22.63
C ILE A 33 11.60 20.08 21.26
N PHE A 34 12.61 20.78 20.75
CA PHE A 34 12.65 21.19 19.35
C PHE A 34 13.50 20.20 18.58
N GLU A 35 12.94 19.53 17.58
CA GLU A 35 13.68 18.61 16.69
C GLU A 35 13.50 19.04 15.24
N THR A 36 14.61 19.11 14.50
CA THR A 36 14.60 19.43 13.06
C THR A 36 13.68 18.48 12.31
N MET A 37 12.89 19.01 11.37
CA MET A 37 12.00 18.21 10.54
C MET A 37 12.07 18.69 9.10
N SER A 38 12.58 17.82 8.25
CA SER A 38 12.53 17.90 6.79
C SER A 38 11.43 16.97 6.26
N GLY A 39 11.04 17.18 5.01
CA GLY A 39 10.03 16.38 4.35
C GLY A 39 9.87 16.80 2.89
N VAL A 40 9.07 16.05 2.14
CA VAL A 40 8.71 16.39 0.76
C VAL A 40 7.63 17.48 0.72
N PRO A 41 7.50 18.25 -0.38
CA PRO A 41 6.43 19.25 -0.53
C PRO A 41 5.02 18.67 -0.29
N ALA A 42 4.77 17.42 -0.66
CA ALA A 42 3.49 16.75 -0.39
C ALA A 42 3.16 16.65 1.12
N TYR A 43 4.17 16.47 1.99
CA TYR A 43 3.97 16.52 3.44
C TYR A 43 3.76 17.97 3.91
N GLY A 44 4.50 18.93 3.33
CA GLY A 44 4.26 20.36 3.52
C GLY A 44 2.83 20.79 3.21
N ALA A 45 2.19 20.19 2.20
CA ALA A 45 0.82 20.49 1.79
C ALA A 45 -0.22 20.24 2.90
N LEU A 46 0.02 19.24 3.75
CA LEU A 46 -0.81 18.90 4.90
C LEU A 46 -0.63 19.86 6.09
N LEU A 47 0.44 20.67 6.06
CA LEU A 47 0.86 21.53 7.17
C LEU A 47 0.66 23.03 6.89
N VAL A 48 0.52 23.43 5.62
CA VAL A 48 0.18 24.81 5.25
C VAL A 48 -1.34 25.00 5.36
N PRO A 49 -1.84 25.85 6.27
CA PRO A 49 -3.26 26.18 6.32
C PRO A 49 -3.61 27.18 5.21
N GLY A 50 -4.85 27.10 4.71
CA GLY A 50 -5.44 28.06 3.78
C GLY A 50 -6.24 27.41 2.66
N ASP A 51 -6.65 28.22 1.69
CA ASP A 51 -7.28 27.72 0.48
C ASP A 51 -6.26 27.03 -0.44
N GLY A 52 -6.76 26.25 -1.43
CA GLY A 52 -5.91 25.47 -2.33
C GLY A 52 -4.90 26.30 -3.13
N LYS A 53 -5.19 27.59 -3.39
CA LYS A 53 -4.23 28.49 -4.05
C LYS A 53 -3.14 28.91 -3.07
N GLN A 54 -3.49 29.28 -1.84
CA GLN A 54 -2.50 29.61 -0.82
C GLN A 54 -1.58 28.43 -0.50
N VAL A 55 -2.12 27.21 -0.42
CA VAL A 55 -1.32 25.99 -0.26
C VAL A 55 -0.37 25.84 -1.45
N TYR A 56 -0.88 25.89 -2.69
CA TYR A 56 -0.05 25.79 -3.90
C TYR A 56 1.07 26.84 -3.96
N ASP A 57 0.77 28.12 -3.69
CA ASP A 57 1.74 29.22 -3.71
C ASP A 57 2.90 28.98 -2.73
N ASN A 58 2.62 28.43 -1.54
CA ASN A 58 3.65 28.05 -0.57
C ASN A 58 4.45 26.81 -1.00
N LEU A 59 3.81 25.84 -1.68
CA LEU A 59 4.47 24.62 -2.17
C LEU A 59 5.42 24.88 -3.34
N VAL A 60 5.11 25.83 -4.22
CA VAL A 60 6.00 26.24 -5.32
C VAL A 60 7.32 26.82 -4.79
N GLY A 61 7.35 27.36 -3.57
CA GLY A 61 8.55 27.84 -2.87
C GLY A 61 9.05 26.93 -1.75
N PHE A 62 8.69 25.65 -1.74
CA PHE A 62 9.02 24.74 -0.63
C PHE A 62 10.53 24.46 -0.50
N ASP A 63 11.29 24.62 -1.58
CA ASP A 63 12.76 24.59 -1.61
C ASP A 63 13.42 25.70 -0.78
N ARG A 64 12.70 26.78 -0.51
CA ARG A 64 13.13 27.91 0.35
C ARG A 64 12.48 27.88 1.72
N SER A 65 12.00 26.71 2.15
CA SER A 65 11.39 26.50 3.47
C SER A 65 12.31 25.69 4.39
N ALA A 66 12.24 25.93 5.70
CA ALA A 66 12.86 25.10 6.72
C ALA A 66 11.90 24.85 7.89
N GLY A 67 12.05 23.72 8.58
CA GLY A 67 11.10 23.28 9.61
C GLY A 67 11.73 22.61 10.82
N PHE A 68 11.05 22.72 11.94
CA PHE A 68 11.27 21.87 13.11
C PHE A 68 9.96 21.65 13.87
N GLY A 69 9.89 20.54 14.59
CA GLY A 69 8.76 20.16 15.44
C GLY A 69 8.92 20.74 16.84
N VAL A 70 7.88 21.38 17.34
CA VAL A 70 7.67 21.55 18.79
C VAL A 70 7.05 20.25 19.27
N MET A 71 7.87 19.39 19.88
CA MET A 71 7.44 18.11 20.43
C MET A 71 7.12 18.30 21.91
N LEU A 72 5.84 18.45 22.22
CA LEU A 72 5.36 18.46 23.60
C LEU A 72 5.60 17.07 24.22
N VAL A 73 6.18 17.04 25.42
CA VAL A 73 6.09 15.88 26.32
C VAL A 73 4.77 16.03 27.06
N ASP A 74 3.77 15.24 26.68
CA ASP A 74 2.42 15.32 27.21
C ASP A 74 2.30 14.72 28.62
N THR A 75 1.36 15.22 29.41
CA THR A 75 1.09 14.65 30.75
C THR A 75 0.19 13.42 30.58
N PRO A 76 0.60 12.21 31.00
CA PRO A 76 -0.24 11.02 30.87
C PRO A 76 -1.58 11.19 31.61
N SER A 77 -2.69 11.05 30.89
CA SER A 77 -4.04 11.13 31.48
C SER A 77 -4.76 9.78 31.43
N ALA A 78 -5.41 9.43 32.54
CA ALA A 78 -6.31 8.28 32.61
C ALA A 78 -7.64 8.48 31.84
N SER A 79 -7.96 9.72 31.43
CA SER A 79 -9.08 10.01 30.52
C SER A 79 -8.78 9.70 29.06
N ASN A 80 -7.51 9.52 28.71
CA ASN A 80 -7.07 9.21 27.36
C ASN A 80 -6.92 7.70 27.22
N GLY A 81 -7.37 7.14 26.10
CA GLY A 81 -7.36 5.70 25.89
C GLY A 81 -8.13 5.25 24.65
N VAL A 82 -8.25 3.94 24.51
CA VAL A 82 -9.00 3.28 23.44
C VAL A 82 -10.15 2.48 24.06
N ALA A 83 -11.36 2.70 23.59
CA ALA A 83 -12.55 1.93 23.96
C ALA A 83 -13.15 1.26 22.71
N LEU A 84 -14.08 0.33 22.89
CA LEU A 84 -14.91 -0.15 21.79
C LEU A 84 -16.27 0.55 21.83
N ASP A 85 -16.80 0.94 20.67
CA ASP A 85 -18.18 1.42 20.54
C ASP A 85 -19.19 0.27 20.63
N ALA A 86 -20.49 0.59 20.53
CA ALA A 86 -21.57 -0.39 20.57
C ALA A 86 -21.58 -1.39 19.40
N ALA A 87 -20.86 -1.10 18.30
CA ALA A 87 -20.68 -1.98 17.15
C ALA A 87 -19.35 -2.78 17.22
N GLY A 88 -18.50 -2.52 18.23
CA GLY A 88 -17.21 -3.18 18.41
C GLY A 88 -16.03 -2.49 17.73
N ASN A 89 -16.20 -1.28 17.19
CA ASN A 89 -15.11 -0.52 16.56
C ASN A 89 -14.23 0.16 17.62
N PRO A 90 -12.91 0.23 17.44
CA PRO A 90 -12.03 1.00 18.32
C PRO A 90 -12.24 2.51 18.16
N VAL A 91 -12.53 3.17 19.27
CA VAL A 91 -12.64 4.64 19.40
C VAL A 91 -11.51 5.13 20.27
N VAL A 92 -10.71 6.07 19.75
CA VAL A 92 -9.61 6.69 20.47
C VAL A 92 -10.09 8.01 21.08
N THR A 93 -10.01 8.12 22.41
CA THR A 93 -10.22 9.37 23.13
C THR A 93 -8.86 9.91 23.56
N TYR A 94 -8.50 11.10 23.10
CA TYR A 94 -7.25 11.75 23.52
C TYR A 94 -7.45 13.27 23.60
N ALA A 95 -7.13 13.85 24.76
CA ALA A 95 -7.14 15.28 24.99
C ALA A 95 -5.86 15.72 25.73
N LEU A 96 -5.33 16.88 25.37
CA LEU A 96 -4.26 17.54 26.12
C LEU A 96 -4.85 18.23 27.36
N SER A 97 -4.15 18.15 28.50
CA SER A 97 -4.52 18.95 29.68
C SER A 97 -4.29 20.45 29.42
N ASP A 98 -4.95 21.33 30.19
CA ASP A 98 -4.74 22.78 30.01
C ASP A 98 -3.32 23.22 30.37
N GLY A 99 -2.67 22.50 31.29
CA GLY A 99 -1.24 22.66 31.58
C GLY A 99 -0.35 22.25 30.40
N ASP A 100 -0.72 21.20 29.68
CA ASP A 100 -0.03 20.79 28.46
C ASP A 100 -0.21 21.82 27.34
N LYS A 101 -1.45 22.26 27.08
CA LYS A 101 -1.75 23.34 26.12
C LYS A 101 -0.93 24.59 26.42
N GLN A 102 -0.79 24.98 27.71
CA GLN A 102 0.00 26.15 28.09
C GLN A 102 1.50 25.98 27.78
N ARG A 103 2.10 24.85 28.16
CA ARG A 103 3.52 24.58 27.83
C ARG A 103 3.74 24.50 26.32
N PHE A 104 2.77 23.93 25.60
CA PHE A 104 2.81 23.86 24.14
C PHE A 104 2.75 25.25 23.50
N ARG A 105 1.86 26.15 23.94
CA ARG A 105 1.82 27.56 23.48
C ARG A 105 3.17 28.26 23.62
N THR A 106 3.80 28.15 24.78
CA THR A 106 5.13 28.74 25.02
C THR A 106 6.19 28.12 24.11
N GLY A 107 6.18 26.80 23.90
CA GLY A 107 7.05 26.13 22.92
C GLY A 107 6.85 26.64 21.49
N VAL A 108 5.60 26.79 21.05
CA VAL A 108 5.26 27.36 19.72
C VAL A 108 5.75 28.80 19.58
N ALA A 109 5.55 29.63 20.60
CA ALA A 109 5.97 31.02 20.58
C ALA A 109 7.49 31.17 20.53
N ILE A 110 8.23 30.32 21.28
CA ILE A 110 9.69 30.23 21.17
C ILE A 110 10.11 29.80 19.76
N ALA A 111 9.44 28.80 19.18
CA ALA A 111 9.72 28.32 17.82
C ALA A 111 9.52 29.39 16.73
N ILE A 112 8.45 30.20 16.83
CA ILE A 112 8.20 31.34 15.94
C ILE A 112 9.36 32.34 16.04
N ARG A 113 9.74 32.71 17.27
CA ARG A 113 10.86 33.64 17.51
C ARG A 113 12.18 33.09 16.97
N MET A 114 12.45 31.79 17.12
CA MET A 114 13.62 31.12 16.54
C MET A 114 13.64 31.21 15.01
N MET A 115 12.53 30.93 14.32
CA MET A 115 12.46 31.01 12.84
C MET A 115 12.73 32.43 12.32
N PHE A 116 12.12 33.46 12.92
CA PHE A 116 12.41 34.84 12.55
C PHE A 116 13.87 35.24 12.84
N ARG A 117 14.45 34.77 13.96
CA ARG A 117 15.88 35.00 14.27
C ARG A 117 16.83 34.26 13.33
N ALA A 118 16.41 33.14 12.74
CA ALA A 118 17.14 32.43 11.71
C ALA A 118 17.06 33.10 10.32
N GLY A 119 16.23 34.13 10.15
CA GLY A 119 16.11 34.88 8.89
C GLY A 119 14.87 34.57 8.06
N ALA A 120 13.91 33.81 8.58
CA ALA A 120 12.62 33.59 7.91
C ALA A 120 11.89 34.93 7.74
N TYR A 121 11.38 35.23 6.53
CA TYR A 121 10.55 36.42 6.29
C TYR A 121 9.07 36.16 6.60
N GLN A 122 8.68 34.89 6.68
CA GLN A 122 7.32 34.43 6.98
C GLN A 122 7.42 33.13 7.79
N VAL A 123 6.54 32.96 8.78
CA VAL A 123 6.43 31.72 9.56
C VAL A 123 4.99 31.20 9.48
N ILE A 124 4.86 29.91 9.19
CA ILE A 124 3.61 29.19 9.04
C ILE A 124 3.46 28.24 10.23
N VAL A 125 2.32 28.36 10.90
CA VAL A 125 1.86 27.49 11.98
C VAL A 125 0.64 26.72 11.45
N PRO A 126 0.54 25.39 11.64
CA PRO A 126 -0.48 24.55 11.00
C PRO A 126 -1.83 24.66 11.72
N THR A 127 -2.44 25.84 11.66
CA THR A 127 -3.73 26.16 12.30
C THR A 127 -4.54 27.15 11.49
N ASN A 128 -5.87 27.02 11.55
CA ASN A 128 -6.83 28.04 11.11
C ASN A 128 -7.69 28.54 12.30
N GLU A 129 -7.03 28.76 13.44
CA GLU A 129 -7.56 29.56 14.54
C GLU A 129 -7.19 31.04 14.36
N ASN A 130 -7.93 31.95 15.02
CA ASN A 130 -7.67 33.39 14.98
C ASN A 130 -6.50 33.79 15.89
N VAL A 131 -5.32 33.22 15.65
CA VAL A 131 -4.14 33.38 16.51
C VAL A 131 -3.61 34.82 16.55
N LEU A 132 -3.92 35.64 15.53
CA LEU A 132 -3.57 37.07 15.48
C LEU A 132 -4.66 38.00 16.03
N GLY A 133 -5.82 37.49 16.44
CA GLY A 133 -6.92 38.31 16.96
C GLY A 133 -7.51 39.31 15.95
N ARG A 134 -7.50 38.96 14.66
CA ARG A 134 -8.01 39.84 13.59
C ARG A 134 -9.55 39.91 13.64
N PRO A 135 -10.17 41.10 13.50
CA PRO A 135 -11.63 41.24 13.53
C PRO A 135 -12.31 40.73 12.24
N ASP A 136 -11.58 40.71 11.13
CA ASP A 136 -11.97 40.25 9.80
C ASP A 136 -11.47 38.82 9.49
N PHE A 137 -11.25 38.02 10.55
CA PHE A 137 -10.69 36.68 10.43
C PHE A 137 -11.61 35.69 9.70
N ASP A 138 -11.07 35.07 8.65
CA ASP A 138 -11.70 33.98 7.90
C ASP A 138 -10.91 32.67 8.13
N PRO A 139 -11.49 31.63 8.78
CA PRO A 139 -10.81 30.36 9.01
C PRO A 139 -10.63 29.51 7.74
N MET A 140 -11.15 29.92 6.58
CA MET A 140 -10.86 29.31 5.30
C MET A 140 -9.61 29.90 4.63
N ARG A 141 -9.06 31.00 5.17
CA ARG A 141 -7.85 31.66 4.65
C ARG A 141 -6.67 31.46 5.59
N GLY A 142 -5.55 31.06 5.01
CA GLY A 142 -4.30 30.84 5.71
C GLY A 142 -3.77 32.14 6.29
N VAL A 143 -3.48 32.14 7.59
CA VAL A 143 -2.87 33.26 8.30
C VAL A 143 -1.39 32.94 8.53
N TYR A 144 -0.53 33.68 7.84
CA TYR A 144 0.92 33.54 7.96
C TYR A 144 1.49 34.69 8.79
N LEU A 145 2.43 34.35 9.67
CA LEU A 145 3.08 35.29 10.57
C LEU A 145 4.20 35.98 9.77
N THR A 146 4.36 37.29 9.94
CA THR A 146 5.35 38.08 9.18
C THR A 146 6.24 38.96 10.06
N ARG A 147 5.98 38.94 11.38
CA ARG A 147 6.73 39.73 12.36
C ARG A 147 7.01 38.88 13.60
N ILE A 148 8.15 39.12 14.25
CA ILE A 148 8.56 38.33 15.42
C ILE A 148 7.63 38.51 16.63
N GLU A 149 6.97 39.67 16.73
CA GLU A 149 5.99 40.01 17.75
C GLU A 149 4.67 39.24 17.59
N ASP A 150 4.39 38.69 16.40
CA ASP A 150 3.22 37.84 16.17
C ASP A 150 3.25 36.58 17.07
N ALA A 151 4.44 36.16 17.55
CA ALA A 151 4.61 35.08 18.52
C ALA A 151 3.85 35.31 19.83
N ASP A 152 3.80 36.55 20.34
CA ASP A 152 3.13 36.89 21.60
C ASP A 152 1.60 36.78 21.48
N LEU A 153 1.08 37.00 20.26
CA LEU A 153 -0.34 36.82 19.94
C LEU A 153 -0.67 35.33 19.83
N VAL A 154 0.17 34.53 19.16
CA VAL A 154 0.01 33.06 19.13
C VAL A 154 0.07 32.46 20.54
N GLU A 155 1.01 32.90 21.38
CA GLU A 155 1.15 32.44 22.78
C GLU A 155 -0.06 32.78 23.65
N ARG A 156 -0.86 33.77 23.27
CA ARG A 156 -2.06 34.20 23.99
C ARG A 156 -3.33 33.56 23.45
N ASN A 157 -3.43 33.44 22.12
CA ASN A 157 -4.70 33.22 21.44
C ASN A 157 -4.91 31.77 20.99
N LEU A 158 -3.86 30.95 20.86
CA LEU A 158 -3.99 29.55 20.41
C LEU A 158 -4.76 28.69 21.43
N GLN A 159 -5.94 28.20 21.05
CA GLN A 159 -6.84 27.44 21.94
C GLN A 159 -6.74 25.93 21.76
N PHE A 160 -6.21 25.44 20.64
CA PHE A 160 -6.26 24.02 20.23
C PHE A 160 -7.71 23.55 20.01
N LEU A 161 -8.46 24.30 19.18
CA LEU A 161 -9.85 23.97 18.87
C LEU A 161 -9.92 22.68 18.03
N PRO A 162 -10.87 21.76 18.30
CA PRO A 162 -11.07 20.56 17.50
C PRO A 162 -11.22 20.89 16.01
N ASN A 163 -10.52 20.14 15.15
CA ASN A 163 -10.48 20.31 13.70
C ASN A 163 -9.98 21.68 13.21
N ARG A 164 -9.25 22.46 14.03
CA ARG A 164 -8.64 23.76 13.64
C ARG A 164 -7.11 23.83 13.77
N ILE A 165 -6.48 22.73 14.16
CA ILE A 165 -5.02 22.64 14.31
C ILE A 165 -4.55 21.24 13.92
N THR A 166 -3.46 21.15 13.15
CA THR A 166 -2.81 19.87 12.84
C THR A 166 -1.80 19.54 13.93
N LEU A 167 -2.21 18.70 14.87
CA LEU A 167 -1.30 18.09 15.83
C LEU A 167 -0.84 16.72 15.33
N THR A 168 0.47 16.57 15.20
CA THR A 168 1.13 15.28 14.97
C THR A 168 1.70 14.75 16.29
N SER A 169 1.62 13.45 16.49
CA SER A 169 2.30 12.74 17.58
C SER A 169 3.42 11.89 17.00
N ALA A 170 4.57 11.88 17.67
CA ALA A 170 5.71 11.03 17.36
C ALA A 170 6.00 10.14 18.58
N HIS A 171 6.55 8.96 18.35
CA HIS A 171 6.97 8.01 19.39
C HIS A 171 5.86 7.69 20.42
N LEU A 172 4.74 7.11 19.96
CA LEU A 172 3.64 6.67 20.85
C LEU A 172 4.13 5.63 21.88
N GLN A 173 3.74 5.78 23.15
CA GLN A 173 4.22 4.94 24.27
C GLN A 173 3.11 4.65 25.28
N ALA A 174 3.31 3.62 26.09
CA ALA A 174 2.52 3.29 27.28
C ALA A 174 1.00 3.06 27.09
N THR A 175 0.55 2.76 25.87
CA THR A 175 -0.86 2.44 25.56
C THR A 175 -1.24 1.00 25.93
N ASN A 176 -0.32 0.03 25.77
CA ASN A 176 -0.53 -1.40 26.03
C ASN A 176 0.36 -1.87 27.19
N LYS A 177 0.29 -1.16 28.32
CA LYS A 177 1.22 -1.32 29.45
C LYS A 177 1.44 -2.78 29.85
N MET A 178 2.69 -3.13 30.13
CA MET A 178 3.08 -4.42 30.68
C MET A 178 2.83 -4.48 32.19
N GLY A 179 2.31 -5.60 32.68
CA GLY A 179 2.05 -5.82 34.11
C GLY A 179 1.58 -7.24 34.45
N PRO A 180 1.31 -7.51 35.75
CA PRO A 180 1.16 -8.87 36.26
C PRO A 180 -0.26 -9.48 36.08
N SER A 181 -1.28 -8.70 35.71
CA SER A 181 -2.63 -9.20 35.48
C SER A 181 -3.40 -8.40 34.42
N PRO A 182 -4.47 -8.97 33.82
CA PRO A 182 -5.36 -8.26 32.89
C PRO A 182 -6.15 -7.07 33.50
N ASP A 183 -6.08 -6.84 34.82
CA ASP A 183 -6.82 -5.74 35.48
C ASP A 183 -6.10 -4.40 35.37
N VAL A 184 -4.78 -4.44 35.21
CA VAL A 184 -3.88 -3.28 35.29
C VAL A 184 -2.96 -3.15 34.06
N ALA A 185 -3.04 -4.10 33.13
CA ALA A 185 -2.14 -4.21 32.00
C ALA A 185 -2.81 -4.90 30.80
N VAL A 186 -2.38 -4.52 29.59
CA VAL A 186 -2.75 -5.21 28.33
C VAL A 186 -1.79 -6.36 28.04
N VAL A 187 -0.55 -6.23 28.49
CA VAL A 187 0.56 -7.15 28.18
C VAL A 187 1.10 -7.76 29.49
N SER A 188 1.45 -9.04 29.47
CA SER A 188 2.04 -9.74 30.62
C SER A 188 3.54 -9.48 30.73
N THR A 189 4.13 -9.83 31.87
CA THR A 189 5.60 -9.80 32.07
C THR A 189 6.38 -10.77 31.16
N ARG A 190 5.68 -11.65 30.43
CA ARG A 190 6.19 -12.49 29.34
C ARG A 190 5.92 -11.92 27.93
N GLN A 191 5.57 -10.63 27.86
CA GLN A 191 5.28 -9.89 26.62
C GLN A 191 4.10 -10.44 25.80
N ARG A 192 3.23 -11.28 26.40
CA ARG A 192 2.00 -11.80 25.78
C ARG A 192 0.81 -10.90 26.06
N VAL A 193 -0.16 -10.84 25.15
CA VAL A 193 -1.42 -10.13 25.40
C VAL A 193 -2.27 -10.88 26.42
N TRP A 194 -2.87 -10.17 27.37
CA TRP A 194 -3.85 -10.72 28.30
C TRP A 194 -5.23 -10.91 27.64
N ASN A 195 -5.86 -12.05 27.87
CA ASN A 195 -7.26 -12.26 27.54
C ASN A 195 -8.15 -11.83 28.72
N VAL A 196 -8.88 -10.73 28.55
CA VAL A 196 -9.76 -10.17 29.60
C VAL A 196 -10.90 -11.11 30.03
N LYS A 197 -11.34 -12.04 29.16
CA LYS A 197 -12.40 -13.01 29.46
C LYS A 197 -11.87 -14.25 30.16
N THR A 198 -10.82 -14.88 29.64
CA THR A 198 -10.27 -16.13 30.20
C THR A 198 -9.28 -15.90 31.33
N ARG A 199 -8.85 -14.64 31.55
CA ARG A 199 -7.86 -14.23 32.57
C ARG A 199 -6.45 -14.78 32.36
N GLN A 200 -6.23 -15.48 31.24
CA GLN A 200 -4.96 -16.09 30.86
C GLN A 200 -4.25 -15.25 29.79
N GLU A 201 -2.97 -15.51 29.57
CA GLU A 201 -2.26 -15.01 28.39
C GLU A 201 -2.83 -15.64 27.11
N VAL A 202 -2.89 -14.87 26.03
CA VAL A 202 -3.17 -15.40 24.69
C VAL A 202 -1.90 -16.10 24.18
N PRO A 203 -1.94 -17.42 23.88
CA PRO A 203 -0.80 -18.11 23.30
C PRO A 203 -0.43 -17.49 21.95
N ASN A 204 0.87 -17.32 21.71
CA ASN A 204 1.43 -16.85 20.44
C ASN A 204 1.00 -15.45 19.96
N LEU A 205 0.51 -14.58 20.86
CA LEU A 205 0.25 -13.16 20.59
C LEU A 205 1.11 -12.28 21.51
N TYR A 206 2.08 -11.57 20.93
CA TYR A 206 3.12 -10.83 21.64
C TYR A 206 3.15 -9.34 21.27
N VAL A 207 3.60 -8.49 22.20
CA VAL A 207 3.81 -7.04 21.99
C VAL A 207 5.20 -6.65 22.48
N MET A 208 5.98 -5.98 21.63
CA MET A 208 7.40 -5.67 21.88
C MET A 208 7.82 -4.24 21.49
N ASP A 209 6.86 -3.33 21.33
CA ASP A 209 7.09 -1.90 21.04
C ASP A 209 6.97 -1.01 22.30
N SER A 210 7.04 0.32 22.15
CA SER A 210 7.02 1.28 23.27
C SER A 210 5.66 1.40 23.96
N SER A 211 4.60 0.81 23.41
CA SER A 211 3.29 0.77 24.06
C SER A 211 3.31 -0.03 25.37
N ILE A 212 4.29 -0.93 25.57
CA ILE A 212 4.41 -1.74 26.79
C ILE A 212 4.95 -0.98 28.01
N PHE A 213 5.48 0.22 27.82
CA PHE A 213 6.12 1.00 28.89
C PHE A 213 5.13 1.44 29.98
N PRO A 214 5.56 1.65 31.23
CA PRO A 214 4.66 2.09 32.31
C PRO A 214 4.12 3.52 32.09
N THR A 215 4.89 4.37 31.41
CA THR A 215 4.58 5.76 31.05
C THR A 215 5.40 6.18 29.83
N SER A 216 5.02 7.30 29.19
CA SER A 216 5.87 7.98 28.20
C SER A 216 7.16 8.47 28.86
N VAL A 217 8.29 8.32 28.15
CA VAL A 217 9.59 8.91 28.51
C VAL A 217 9.91 10.19 27.72
N GLY A 218 8.97 10.69 26.92
CA GLY A 218 9.06 12.00 26.25
C GLY A 218 9.99 12.10 25.04
N ALA A 219 10.72 11.04 24.70
CA ALA A 219 11.61 10.98 23.53
C ALA A 219 11.63 9.57 22.93
N ASN A 220 12.26 9.41 21.75
CA ASN A 220 12.40 8.13 21.05
C ASN A 220 13.24 7.12 21.88
N PRO A 221 12.66 6.02 22.41
CA PRO A 221 13.34 5.14 23.35
C PRO A 221 14.03 3.97 22.64
N MET A 222 14.65 4.25 21.48
CA MET A 222 15.15 3.25 20.53
C MET A 222 16.03 2.16 21.18
N GLN A 223 16.98 2.55 22.04
CA GLN A 223 17.87 1.60 22.72
C GLN A 223 17.12 0.69 23.70
N SER A 224 16.15 1.23 24.43
CA SER A 224 15.29 0.45 25.32
C SER A 224 14.42 -0.53 24.53
N LEU A 225 13.90 -0.13 23.38
CA LEU A 225 13.11 -1.00 22.49
C LEU A 225 13.94 -2.17 21.95
N TYR A 226 15.14 -1.89 21.43
CA TYR A 226 16.06 -2.94 20.98
C TYR A 226 16.42 -3.91 22.11
N THR A 227 16.53 -3.40 23.35
CA THR A 227 16.78 -4.22 24.55
C THR A 227 15.59 -5.13 24.88
N PHE A 228 14.36 -4.61 24.88
CA PHE A 228 13.15 -5.42 25.11
C PHE A 228 12.90 -6.46 24.00
N ALA A 229 13.15 -6.10 22.74
CA ALA A 229 13.07 -7.04 21.62
C ALA A 229 14.15 -8.13 21.71
N ARG A 230 15.39 -7.78 22.08
CA ARG A 230 16.48 -8.74 22.31
C ARG A 230 16.15 -9.73 23.42
N ILE A 231 15.67 -9.24 24.57
CA ILE A 231 15.26 -10.06 25.72
C ILE A 231 14.11 -11.00 25.32
N PHE A 232 13.13 -10.51 24.55
CA PHE A 232 12.05 -11.33 24.01
C PHE A 232 12.59 -12.46 23.11
N SER A 233 13.44 -12.13 22.13
CA SER A 233 13.98 -13.10 21.18
C SER A 233 14.77 -14.22 21.86
N GLU A 234 15.59 -13.92 22.87
CA GLU A 234 16.29 -14.95 23.65
C GLU A 234 15.32 -15.88 24.36
N ARG A 235 14.32 -15.32 25.07
CA ARG A 235 13.33 -16.13 25.78
C ARG A 235 12.51 -16.99 24.81
N LEU A 236 12.17 -16.47 23.62
CA LEU A 236 11.47 -17.21 22.59
C LEU A 236 12.31 -18.40 22.06
N LEU A 237 13.59 -18.17 21.77
CA LEU A 237 14.51 -19.22 21.27
C LEU A 237 14.84 -20.28 22.32
N HIS A 238 14.95 -19.90 23.60
CA HIS A 238 15.29 -20.79 24.71
C HIS A 238 14.07 -21.33 25.48
N GLY A 239 12.86 -20.99 25.04
CA GLY A 239 11.59 -21.48 25.61
C GLY A 239 10.99 -20.57 26.68
N MET A 240 10.05 -19.70 26.30
CA MET A 240 9.38 -18.74 27.21
C MET A 240 8.58 -19.36 28.34
N ASP A 241 8.13 -20.61 28.17
CA ASP A 241 7.38 -21.38 29.16
C ASP A 241 8.26 -22.41 29.88
N GLY A 242 9.58 -22.40 29.63
CA GLY A 242 10.55 -23.13 30.44
C GLY A 242 10.64 -22.57 31.86
N PRO A 243 10.99 -23.40 32.86
CA PRO A 243 11.27 -22.90 34.20
C PRO A 243 12.44 -21.90 34.13
N VAL A 244 12.30 -20.76 34.82
CA VAL A 244 13.37 -19.75 34.91
C VAL A 244 14.56 -20.40 35.61
N ALA A 245 15.65 -20.59 34.87
CA ALA A 245 16.88 -21.14 35.40
C ALA A 245 17.71 -20.03 36.04
N ASP A 246 17.82 -20.04 37.37
CA ASP A 246 18.78 -19.21 38.11
C ASP A 246 20.20 -19.79 37.91
N GLY A 247 20.99 -19.21 37.01
CA GLY A 247 22.39 -19.59 36.83
C GLY A 247 23.01 -19.10 35.50
N PRO A 248 24.33 -18.85 35.45
CA PRO A 248 24.96 -18.18 34.31
C PRO A 248 25.12 -19.08 33.08
N VAL A 249 25.19 -18.41 31.92
CA VAL A 249 25.38 -19.00 30.59
C VAL A 249 26.66 -19.87 30.54
N ALA A 250 26.54 -21.05 29.93
CA ALA A 250 27.66 -21.93 29.58
C ALA A 250 27.49 -22.50 28.17
N ASP A 251 28.62 -22.77 27.51
CA ASP A 251 28.71 -23.00 26.07
C ASP A 251 28.22 -24.36 25.55
N GLY A 252 27.78 -24.36 24.29
CA GLY A 252 28.15 -25.41 23.34
C GLY A 252 27.19 -26.61 23.17
N PRO A 253 27.19 -27.28 22.01
CA PRO A 253 26.06 -28.08 21.57
C PRO A 253 26.25 -29.61 21.65
N ALA A 254 25.15 -30.35 21.68
CA ALA A 254 25.12 -31.77 21.33
C ALA A 254 23.79 -32.15 20.62
N ALA A 255 23.90 -33.00 19.60
CA ALA A 255 22.76 -33.50 18.82
C ALA A 255 22.06 -34.69 19.51
N GLY A 256 20.82 -34.97 19.09
CA GLY A 256 20.11 -36.18 19.52
C GLY A 256 18.81 -36.42 18.73
N ASP A 257 18.77 -37.51 17.97
CA ASP A 257 17.62 -37.94 17.17
C ASP A 257 16.34 -38.18 17.97
N ARG A 258 15.18 -38.01 17.30
CA ARG A 258 14.07 -38.97 17.44
C ARG A 258 13.11 -38.96 16.23
N HIS A 259 12.82 -40.17 15.74
CA HIS A 259 11.94 -40.44 14.59
C HIS A 259 10.44 -40.58 15.00
N PRO A 260 9.49 -40.64 14.05
CA PRO A 260 8.08 -40.29 14.27
C PRO A 260 7.15 -41.44 14.70
N GLY A 261 5.95 -41.07 15.19
CA GLY A 261 4.85 -41.99 15.51
C GLY A 261 3.48 -41.48 15.03
N SER A 262 2.56 -42.40 14.71
CA SER A 262 1.28 -42.19 14.01
C SER A 262 0.17 -43.11 14.57
N VAL A 263 -1.14 -43.01 14.28
CA VAL A 263 -1.91 -42.37 13.19
C VAL A 263 -3.25 -41.84 13.75
N ALA A 264 -3.85 -40.78 13.17
CA ALA A 264 -5.31 -40.57 13.25
C ALA A 264 -5.86 -39.86 11.99
N THR A 265 -6.38 -40.64 11.03
CA THR A 265 -7.08 -40.14 9.83
C THR A 265 -8.59 -40.16 10.06
N GLU A 266 -9.25 -39.00 10.01
CA GLU A 266 -10.72 -38.92 10.06
C GLU A 266 -11.34 -38.89 8.65
N ALA A 267 -12.46 -39.58 8.49
CA ALA A 267 -13.05 -39.84 7.17
C ALA A 267 -13.88 -38.64 6.64
N VAL A 268 -13.47 -38.09 5.50
CA VAL A 268 -14.23 -37.07 4.78
C VAL A 268 -15.50 -37.71 4.17
N ARG A 269 -16.67 -37.23 4.58
CA ARG A 269 -17.96 -37.61 4.00
C ARG A 269 -18.06 -37.08 2.56
N SER A 270 -18.55 -37.91 1.64
CA SER A 270 -18.77 -37.51 0.25
C SER A 270 -19.89 -36.46 0.14
N ALA A 271 -19.55 -35.28 -0.33
CA ALA A 271 -20.52 -34.29 -0.79
C ALA A 271 -21.06 -34.67 -2.18
N ALA A 272 -22.30 -34.27 -2.47
CA ALA A 272 -22.90 -34.36 -3.80
C ALA A 272 -22.05 -33.61 -4.85
N PRO A 273 -22.13 -33.97 -6.16
CA PRO A 273 -21.29 -33.36 -7.18
C PRO A 273 -21.51 -31.84 -7.24
N ALA A 274 -20.47 -31.09 -6.90
CA ALA A 274 -20.47 -29.64 -7.02
C ALA A 274 -20.67 -29.23 -8.48
N ALA A 275 -21.44 -28.16 -8.72
CA ALA A 275 -21.58 -27.60 -10.05
C ALA A 275 -20.21 -27.19 -10.60
N SER A 276 -19.96 -27.45 -11.89
CA SER A 276 -18.69 -27.12 -12.53
C SER A 276 -18.49 -25.61 -12.59
N TRP A 277 -17.39 -25.11 -12.00
CA TRP A 277 -16.98 -23.71 -12.07
C TRP A 277 -16.75 -23.26 -13.52
N THR A 278 -17.10 -22.00 -13.82
CA THR A 278 -16.93 -21.42 -15.16
C THR A 278 -15.47 -21.03 -15.42
N ALA A 279 -15.10 -20.86 -16.70
CA ALA A 279 -13.77 -20.39 -17.08
C ALA A 279 -13.43 -19.03 -16.45
N ASP A 280 -14.39 -18.08 -16.41
CA ASP A 280 -14.20 -16.79 -15.76
C ASP A 280 -13.91 -16.92 -14.26
N GLN A 281 -14.62 -17.82 -13.56
CA GLN A 281 -14.40 -18.08 -12.14
C GLN A 281 -13.02 -18.71 -11.86
N VAL A 282 -12.60 -19.67 -12.68
CA VAL A 282 -11.26 -20.30 -12.59
C VAL A 282 -10.16 -19.28 -12.88
N MET A 283 -10.31 -18.47 -13.94
CA MET A 283 -9.28 -17.51 -14.36
C MET A 283 -9.19 -16.31 -13.41
N PHE A 284 -10.31 -15.82 -12.86
CA PHE A 284 -10.28 -14.83 -11.78
C PHE A 284 -9.62 -15.39 -10.53
N THR A 285 -9.90 -16.65 -10.16
CA THR A 285 -9.25 -17.29 -9.02
C THR A 285 -7.72 -17.35 -9.21
N LEU A 286 -7.24 -17.71 -10.40
CA LEU A 286 -5.80 -17.70 -10.70
C LEU A 286 -5.20 -16.28 -10.70
N ALA A 287 -5.94 -15.26 -11.14
CA ALA A 287 -5.51 -13.86 -10.97
C ALA A 287 -5.42 -13.46 -9.49
N TRP A 288 -6.40 -13.86 -8.67
CA TRP A 288 -6.46 -13.59 -7.24
C TRP A 288 -5.32 -14.28 -6.47
N LEU A 289 -5.01 -15.54 -6.80
CA LEU A 289 -3.90 -16.27 -6.18
C LEU A 289 -2.52 -15.72 -6.57
N ALA A 290 -2.42 -14.82 -7.54
CA ALA A 290 -1.18 -14.07 -7.76
C ALA A 290 -0.81 -13.20 -6.53
N TYR A 291 -1.78 -12.83 -5.68
CA TYR A 291 -1.53 -12.12 -4.42
C TYR A 291 -1.15 -13.05 -3.24
N ALA A 292 -1.09 -14.37 -3.44
CA ALA A 292 -0.64 -15.31 -2.41
C ALA A 292 0.79 -14.99 -1.94
N GLY A 293 1.02 -15.05 -0.62
CA GLY A 293 2.34 -14.80 -0.01
C GLY A 293 2.87 -13.37 -0.16
N GLN A 294 2.05 -12.38 -0.55
CA GLN A 294 2.50 -11.00 -0.85
C GLN A 294 3.15 -10.21 0.31
N SER A 295 3.14 -10.74 1.52
CA SER A 295 3.89 -10.21 2.67
C SER A 295 5.36 -10.64 2.70
N SER A 296 5.79 -11.53 1.80
CA SER A 296 7.16 -12.06 1.73
C SER A 296 7.84 -11.72 0.39
N THR A 297 9.15 -11.49 0.46
CA THR A 297 10.06 -11.35 -0.69
C THR A 297 10.90 -12.61 -0.92
N ASP A 298 10.60 -13.72 -0.24
CA ASP A 298 11.23 -15.01 -0.47
C ASP A 298 10.41 -15.82 -1.50
N PRO A 299 10.98 -16.15 -2.69
CA PRO A 299 10.31 -16.96 -3.70
C PRO A 299 9.82 -18.32 -3.19
N ILE A 300 10.50 -18.95 -2.22
CA ILE A 300 10.10 -20.25 -1.67
C ILE A 300 8.85 -20.11 -0.81
N THR A 301 8.80 -19.10 0.06
CA THR A 301 7.60 -18.75 0.85
C THR A 301 6.40 -18.44 -0.05
N VAL A 302 6.60 -17.63 -1.11
CA VAL A 302 5.52 -17.30 -2.07
C VAL A 302 5.07 -18.55 -2.82
N MET A 303 6.00 -19.40 -3.27
CA MET A 303 5.70 -20.67 -3.93
C MET A 303 4.87 -21.61 -3.06
N ASN A 304 5.21 -21.73 -1.77
CA ASN A 304 4.51 -22.59 -0.83
C ASN A 304 3.09 -22.08 -0.56
N ALA A 305 2.91 -20.78 -0.35
CA ALA A 305 1.59 -20.17 -0.21
C ALA A 305 0.71 -20.42 -1.45
N LEU A 306 1.24 -20.11 -2.64
CA LEU A 306 0.55 -20.36 -3.91
C LEU A 306 0.20 -21.85 -4.10
N THR A 307 1.11 -22.77 -3.80
CA THR A 307 0.89 -24.21 -3.98
C THR A 307 -0.20 -24.76 -3.04
N ASN A 308 -0.26 -24.24 -1.81
CA ASN A 308 -1.34 -24.55 -0.87
C ASN A 308 -2.69 -24.07 -1.42
N ASP A 309 -2.78 -22.82 -1.88
CA ASP A 309 -4.03 -22.25 -2.39
C ASP A 309 -4.50 -22.92 -3.70
N LEU A 310 -3.58 -23.26 -4.62
CA LEU A 310 -3.88 -24.07 -5.82
C LEU A 310 -4.52 -25.44 -5.48
N THR A 311 -4.25 -25.95 -4.28
CA THR A 311 -4.77 -27.23 -3.79
C THR A 311 -6.08 -27.07 -3.03
N SER A 312 -6.22 -26.03 -2.21
CA SER A 312 -7.34 -25.85 -1.28
C SER A 312 -8.53 -25.07 -1.83
N VAL A 313 -8.31 -24.15 -2.77
CA VAL A 313 -9.32 -23.19 -3.23
C VAL A 313 -10.31 -23.84 -4.20
N ALA A 314 -11.60 -23.76 -3.89
CA ALA A 314 -12.64 -24.62 -4.49
C ALA A 314 -12.78 -24.53 -6.02
N PRO A 315 -12.65 -23.35 -6.68
CA PRO A 315 -12.56 -23.26 -8.14
C PRO A 315 -11.43 -24.04 -8.80
N LEU A 316 -10.35 -24.36 -8.07
CA LEU A 316 -9.16 -25.04 -8.60
C LEU A 316 -9.08 -26.50 -8.17
N GLY A 317 -9.42 -26.82 -6.92
CA GLY A 317 -9.58 -28.20 -6.41
C GLY A 317 -8.40 -29.14 -6.71
N GLY A 318 -7.15 -28.63 -6.62
CA GLY A 318 -5.93 -29.38 -6.94
C GLY A 318 -5.73 -29.74 -8.42
N GLN A 319 -6.63 -29.32 -9.31
CA GLN A 319 -6.55 -29.59 -10.76
C GLN A 319 -5.47 -28.77 -11.46
N TRP A 320 -4.97 -27.69 -10.85
CA TRP A 320 -3.93 -26.83 -11.40
C TRP A 320 -2.62 -27.04 -10.66
N GLN A 321 -1.57 -27.45 -11.38
CA GLN A 321 -0.23 -27.66 -10.82
C GLN A 321 0.71 -26.54 -11.25
N LEU A 322 1.45 -25.95 -10.31
CA LEU A 322 2.52 -25.00 -10.60
C LEU A 322 3.64 -25.68 -11.41
N VAL A 323 3.98 -25.12 -12.57
CA VAL A 323 4.97 -25.70 -13.51
C VAL A 323 6.09 -24.73 -13.91
N TRP A 324 5.90 -23.42 -13.70
CA TRP A 324 6.93 -22.39 -13.86
C TRP A 324 6.64 -21.24 -12.89
N GLY A 325 7.67 -20.66 -12.29
CA GLY A 325 7.52 -19.62 -11.27
C GLY A 325 7.04 -20.17 -9.92
N PRO A 326 6.70 -19.28 -8.95
CA PRO A 326 6.59 -17.83 -9.09
C PRO A 326 7.93 -17.15 -9.43
N ALA A 327 7.91 -16.30 -10.46
CA ALA A 327 8.98 -15.33 -10.70
C ALA A 327 8.63 -14.05 -9.93
N LEU A 328 9.53 -13.62 -9.04
CA LEU A 328 9.42 -12.33 -8.35
C LEU A 328 10.29 -11.30 -9.09
N PHE A 329 9.74 -10.13 -9.36
CA PHE A 329 10.51 -8.98 -9.81
C PHE A 329 10.25 -7.78 -8.91
N LYS A 330 11.34 -7.28 -8.33
CA LYS A 330 11.37 -6.07 -7.53
C LYS A 330 11.80 -4.91 -8.39
N PHE A 331 10.95 -3.90 -8.53
CA PHE A 331 11.37 -2.62 -9.10
C PHE A 331 12.47 -2.01 -8.22
N TRP A 332 13.51 -1.45 -8.85
CA TRP A 332 14.56 -0.68 -8.18
C TRP A 332 14.07 0.57 -7.42
N VAL A 333 12.80 0.92 -7.64
CA VAL A 333 12.00 1.96 -6.98
C VAL A 333 10.87 1.35 -6.12
N SER A 334 11.09 0.20 -5.50
CA SER A 334 10.27 -0.29 -4.38
C SER A 334 11.11 -1.09 -3.39
N GLU A 335 10.80 -1.00 -2.08
CA GLU A 335 11.43 -1.85 -1.07
C GLU A 335 10.65 -3.16 -0.80
N LEU A 336 9.55 -3.45 -1.51
CA LEU A 336 8.85 -4.75 -1.49
C LEU A 336 8.57 -5.31 -2.91
N ASP A 337 8.23 -6.59 -3.00
CA ASP A 337 8.16 -7.35 -4.27
C ASP A 337 6.80 -7.17 -4.96
N ASP A 338 6.69 -6.07 -5.70
CA ASP A 338 5.41 -5.61 -6.26
C ASP A 338 4.95 -6.33 -7.54
N ASN A 339 5.79 -7.15 -8.19
CA ASN A 339 5.38 -7.95 -9.36
C ASN A 339 5.72 -9.43 -9.19
N MET A 340 4.70 -10.28 -9.38
CA MET A 340 4.82 -11.73 -9.40
C MET A 340 3.99 -12.32 -10.54
N TRP A 341 4.55 -13.30 -11.24
CA TRP A 341 3.79 -14.12 -12.17
C TRP A 341 4.27 -15.57 -12.17
N TYR A 342 3.38 -16.46 -12.57
CA TYR A 342 3.60 -17.90 -12.56
C TYR A 342 2.84 -18.58 -13.68
N VAL A 343 3.19 -19.82 -14.00
CA VAL A 343 2.43 -20.69 -14.91
C VAL A 343 1.99 -21.94 -14.18
N VAL A 344 0.69 -22.21 -14.22
CA VAL A 344 0.10 -23.50 -13.84
C VAL A 344 -0.31 -24.30 -15.07
N ARG A 345 -0.35 -25.63 -14.92
CA ARG A 345 -0.89 -26.56 -15.91
C ARG A 345 -2.07 -27.32 -15.31
N ASN A 346 -3.17 -27.38 -16.04
CA ASN A 346 -4.32 -28.19 -15.69
C ASN A 346 -3.98 -29.68 -15.85
N ARG A 347 -4.25 -30.49 -14.83
CA ARG A 347 -3.95 -31.93 -14.81
C ARG A 347 -4.84 -32.74 -15.75
N ALA A 348 -6.09 -32.32 -15.94
CA ALA A 348 -7.08 -33.01 -16.75
C ALA A 348 -7.05 -32.59 -18.23
N THR A 349 -7.01 -31.29 -18.52
CA THR A 349 -7.04 -30.76 -19.90
C THR A 349 -5.65 -30.55 -20.50
N GLY A 350 -4.61 -30.44 -19.67
CA GLY A 350 -3.25 -30.12 -20.10
C GLY A 350 -3.03 -28.65 -20.49
N GLU A 351 -4.07 -27.81 -20.44
CA GLU A 351 -3.98 -26.37 -20.72
C GLU A 351 -3.07 -25.66 -19.68
N TYR A 352 -2.41 -24.59 -20.11
CA TYR A 352 -1.59 -23.74 -19.25
C TYR A 352 -2.36 -22.45 -18.91
N ALA A 353 -2.14 -21.91 -17.73
CA ALA A 353 -2.61 -20.59 -17.35
C ALA A 353 -1.51 -19.79 -16.65
N ILE A 354 -1.34 -18.54 -17.07
CA ILE A 354 -0.38 -17.58 -16.54
C ILE A 354 -1.16 -16.65 -15.59
N GLY A 355 -0.82 -16.64 -14.30
CA GLY A 355 -1.37 -15.69 -13.33
C GLY A 355 -0.41 -14.53 -13.12
N ILE A 356 -0.92 -13.29 -13.19
CA ILE A 356 -0.12 -12.05 -13.03
C ILE A 356 -0.69 -11.20 -11.89
N ARG A 357 0.18 -10.86 -10.92
CA ARG A 357 -0.10 -9.95 -9.79
C ARG A 357 -0.14 -8.50 -10.28
N GLY A 358 -1.09 -7.71 -9.78
CA GLY A 358 -1.04 -6.24 -9.81
C GLY A 358 -0.58 -5.65 -8.47
N THR A 359 -0.47 -4.34 -8.37
CA THR A 359 -0.04 -3.66 -7.13
C THR A 359 -1.10 -3.75 -6.01
N ASN A 360 -0.70 -3.45 -4.76
CA ASN A 360 -1.50 -3.65 -3.56
C ASN A 360 -2.66 -2.63 -3.37
N PHE A 361 -3.83 -3.12 -2.94
CA PHE A 361 -5.11 -2.42 -3.04
C PHE A 361 -5.28 -1.13 -2.22
N ASP A 362 -4.55 -0.96 -1.11
CA ASP A 362 -4.88 0.04 -0.07
C ASP A 362 -4.50 1.51 -0.40
N ALA A 363 -4.06 1.83 -1.63
CA ALA A 363 -3.75 3.19 -2.09
C ALA A 363 -3.96 3.38 -3.61
N TRP A 364 -5.09 2.90 -4.14
CA TRP A 364 -5.25 2.64 -5.58
C TRP A 364 -5.12 3.83 -6.54
N LEU A 365 -5.24 5.09 -6.11
CA LEU A 365 -4.92 6.23 -6.99
C LEU A 365 -3.44 6.59 -7.00
N ASP A 366 -2.75 6.51 -5.84
CA ASP A 366 -1.34 6.89 -5.74
C ASP A 366 -0.44 5.94 -6.54
N TRP A 367 -0.69 4.62 -6.48
CA TRP A 367 0.20 3.65 -7.13
C TRP A 367 -0.03 3.47 -8.63
N ILE A 368 -1.28 3.52 -9.15
CA ILE A 368 -1.50 3.33 -10.60
C ILE A 368 -0.71 4.43 -11.36
N VAL A 369 -0.75 5.67 -10.87
CA VAL A 369 -0.04 6.82 -11.49
C VAL A 369 1.48 6.61 -11.51
N GLU A 370 2.05 6.13 -10.40
CA GLU A 370 3.49 5.94 -10.25
C GLU A 370 4.01 4.74 -11.06
N ASP A 371 3.30 3.61 -11.05
CA ASP A 371 3.72 2.35 -11.66
C ASP A 371 3.71 2.39 -13.20
N PHE A 372 2.73 3.06 -13.80
CA PHE A 372 2.56 3.05 -15.25
C PHE A 372 3.48 4.00 -16.03
N TRP A 373 4.10 4.96 -15.35
CA TRP A 373 4.93 6.02 -15.95
C TRP A 373 4.25 6.71 -17.15
N ILE A 374 2.93 6.97 -17.03
CA ILE A 374 2.04 7.34 -18.16
C ILE A 374 2.33 8.67 -18.86
N THR A 375 3.17 9.52 -18.29
CA THR A 375 3.64 10.77 -18.92
C THR A 375 4.55 10.55 -20.14
N SER A 376 4.86 9.29 -20.46
CA SER A 376 5.62 8.92 -21.66
C SER A 376 5.10 7.59 -22.24
N GLN A 377 5.19 7.46 -23.56
CA GLN A 377 4.83 6.25 -24.28
C GLN A 377 5.96 5.81 -25.22
N VAL A 378 5.96 4.53 -25.55
CA VAL A 378 6.85 3.92 -26.54
C VAL A 378 6.05 3.15 -27.57
N ALA A 379 6.54 3.11 -28.81
CA ALA A 379 5.93 2.32 -29.88
C ALA A 379 5.93 0.83 -29.55
N TRP A 380 4.88 0.11 -29.96
CA TRP A 380 4.72 -1.32 -29.73
C TRP A 380 5.89 -2.12 -30.31
N PRO A 381 6.75 -2.75 -29.47
CA PRO A 381 8.04 -3.24 -29.95
C PRO A 381 7.97 -4.62 -30.62
N TYR A 382 6.84 -5.32 -30.50
CA TYR A 382 6.70 -6.72 -30.96
C TYR A 382 6.20 -6.86 -32.40
N ARG A 383 5.55 -5.83 -32.97
CA ARG A 383 5.15 -5.80 -34.38
C ARG A 383 4.95 -4.37 -34.89
N HIS A 384 5.55 -4.06 -36.04
CA HIS A 384 5.19 -2.85 -36.79
C HIS A 384 3.84 -3.02 -37.51
N VAL A 385 2.96 -2.04 -37.39
CA VAL A 385 1.62 -2.03 -38.01
C VAL A 385 1.58 -0.91 -39.05
N PRO A 386 1.54 -1.22 -40.37
CA PRO A 386 1.53 -0.19 -41.40
C PRO A 386 0.31 0.73 -41.31
N GLY A 387 0.55 2.05 -41.32
CA GLY A 387 -0.51 3.06 -41.32
C GLY A 387 -1.14 3.39 -39.96
N SER A 388 -0.63 2.83 -38.86
CA SER A 388 -0.97 3.25 -37.49
C SER A 388 0.28 3.34 -36.62
N ASN A 389 0.17 3.98 -35.45
CA ASN A 389 1.24 4.05 -34.47
C ASN A 389 0.77 3.55 -33.09
N PRO A 390 0.64 2.22 -32.89
CA PRO A 390 0.35 1.65 -31.58
C PRO A 390 1.44 2.00 -30.58
N MET A 391 1.08 2.73 -29.52
CA MET A 391 1.99 3.08 -28.43
C MET A 391 1.42 2.65 -27.07
N ILE A 392 2.28 2.20 -26.18
CA ILE A 392 1.95 1.82 -24.80
C ILE A 392 2.74 2.70 -23.82
N SER A 393 2.25 2.83 -22.58
CA SER A 393 2.99 3.59 -21.56
C SER A 393 4.37 2.98 -21.31
N SER A 394 5.36 3.83 -20.99
CA SER A 394 6.74 3.37 -20.74
C SER A 394 6.80 2.36 -19.58
N GLY A 395 5.98 2.52 -18.54
CA GLY A 395 5.87 1.55 -17.44
C GLY A 395 5.26 0.22 -17.87
N THR A 396 4.23 0.24 -18.73
CA THR A 396 3.63 -0.98 -19.30
C THR A 396 4.64 -1.72 -20.18
N ALA A 397 5.38 -1.00 -21.03
CA ALA A 397 6.43 -1.59 -21.87
C ALA A 397 7.53 -2.25 -21.04
N PHE A 398 8.01 -1.56 -20.01
CA PHE A 398 8.99 -2.09 -19.07
C PHE A 398 8.46 -3.34 -18.33
N ALA A 399 7.22 -3.31 -17.84
CA ALA A 399 6.63 -4.43 -17.13
C ALA A 399 6.50 -5.67 -18.03
N VAL A 400 6.07 -5.52 -19.29
CA VAL A 400 6.01 -6.65 -20.24
C VAL A 400 7.39 -7.18 -20.62
N ASP A 401 8.41 -6.31 -20.75
CA ASP A 401 9.80 -6.76 -20.88
C ASP A 401 10.21 -7.64 -19.68
N LYS A 402 9.92 -7.25 -18.44
CA LYS A 402 10.23 -8.08 -17.25
C LYS A 402 9.44 -9.38 -17.19
N LEU A 403 8.16 -9.38 -17.55
CA LEU A 403 7.32 -10.59 -17.67
C LEU A 403 7.95 -11.63 -18.62
N LEU A 404 8.64 -11.17 -19.66
CA LEU A 404 9.31 -12.00 -20.67
C LEU A 404 10.77 -12.31 -20.33
N SER A 405 11.49 -11.44 -19.62
CA SER A 405 12.94 -11.54 -19.40
C SER A 405 13.35 -12.18 -18.08
N VAL A 406 12.56 -12.04 -17.02
CA VAL A 406 12.94 -12.54 -15.67
C VAL A 406 12.67 -14.04 -15.59
N THR A 407 13.58 -14.74 -14.91
CA THR A 407 13.53 -16.20 -14.73
C THR A 407 13.30 -16.58 -13.27
N PRO A 408 12.63 -17.71 -12.97
CA PRO A 408 12.53 -18.21 -11.61
C PRO A 408 13.91 -18.56 -11.05
N VAL A 409 14.09 -18.40 -9.74
CA VAL A 409 15.37 -18.71 -9.06
C VAL A 409 15.54 -20.21 -8.82
N LYS A 410 16.76 -20.64 -8.46
CA LYS A 410 17.06 -22.03 -8.11
C LYS A 410 16.14 -22.52 -6.98
N GLY A 411 15.51 -23.68 -7.17
CA GLY A 411 14.53 -24.27 -6.24
C GLY A 411 13.07 -24.02 -6.63
N ILE A 412 12.82 -23.11 -7.57
CA ILE A 412 11.49 -22.81 -8.12
C ILE A 412 11.29 -23.54 -9.46
N PRO A 413 10.08 -24.06 -9.78
CA PRO A 413 9.77 -24.61 -11.10
C PRO A 413 10.16 -23.67 -12.25
N GLY A 414 10.80 -24.20 -13.30
CA GLY A 414 11.28 -23.40 -14.42
C GLY A 414 12.55 -22.58 -14.15
N ALA A 415 13.28 -22.84 -13.07
CA ALA A 415 14.50 -22.12 -12.69
C ALA A 415 15.45 -21.86 -13.87
N GLY A 416 15.86 -20.60 -14.04
CA GLY A 416 16.78 -20.18 -15.11
C GLY A 416 16.20 -20.17 -16.53
N GLN A 417 14.91 -20.45 -16.73
CA GLN A 417 14.23 -20.34 -18.01
C GLN A 417 13.30 -19.12 -18.04
N THR A 418 13.35 -18.34 -19.11
CA THR A 418 12.36 -17.29 -19.35
C THR A 418 10.98 -17.88 -19.63
N LEU A 419 9.94 -17.08 -19.50
CA LEU A 419 8.57 -17.49 -19.83
C LEU A 419 8.47 -18.03 -21.27
N THR A 420 9.11 -17.35 -22.23
CA THR A 420 9.12 -17.77 -23.64
C THR A 420 9.91 -19.06 -23.88
N GLN A 421 11.05 -19.27 -23.21
CA GLN A 421 11.80 -20.53 -23.28
C GLN A 421 11.01 -21.70 -22.71
N PHE A 422 10.31 -21.50 -21.59
CA PHE A 422 9.41 -22.49 -21.02
C PHE A 422 8.27 -22.83 -22.00
N LEU A 423 7.58 -21.82 -22.54
CA LEU A 423 6.50 -22.03 -23.51
C LEU A 423 6.98 -22.71 -24.79
N THR A 424 8.17 -22.37 -25.30
CA THR A 424 8.81 -23.05 -26.43
C THR A 424 9.04 -24.53 -26.12
N THR A 425 9.52 -24.85 -24.92
CA THR A 425 9.75 -26.23 -24.48
C THR A 425 8.45 -27.03 -24.37
N GLN A 426 7.34 -26.41 -23.97
CA GLN A 426 6.03 -27.08 -23.97
C GLN A 426 5.45 -27.22 -25.38
N ALA A 427 5.49 -26.15 -26.18
CA ALA A 427 5.01 -26.13 -27.57
C ALA A 427 5.82 -27.03 -28.52
N ALA A 428 7.05 -27.40 -28.18
CA ALA A 428 7.81 -28.43 -28.90
C ALA A 428 7.26 -29.86 -28.71
N ARG A 429 6.47 -30.11 -27.66
CA ARG A 429 5.93 -31.44 -27.31
C ARG A 429 4.56 -31.74 -27.94
N GLY A 430 3.85 -30.71 -28.40
CA GLY A 430 2.53 -30.81 -29.00
C GLY A 430 1.77 -29.48 -28.94
N PRO A 431 0.56 -29.41 -29.53
CA PRO A 431 -0.32 -28.25 -29.40
C PRO A 431 -0.59 -27.90 -27.94
N ILE A 432 -0.60 -26.61 -27.60
CA ILE A 432 -0.90 -26.13 -26.24
C ILE A 432 -1.92 -24.99 -26.25
N THR A 433 -2.77 -24.93 -25.23
CA THR A 433 -3.53 -23.72 -24.90
C THR A 433 -2.81 -22.96 -23.80
N VAL A 434 -2.64 -21.66 -23.98
CA VAL A 434 -2.09 -20.74 -22.97
C VAL A 434 -3.13 -19.67 -22.67
N ASN A 435 -3.66 -19.70 -21.45
CA ASN A 435 -4.56 -18.68 -20.93
C ASN A 435 -3.72 -17.64 -20.15
N VAL A 436 -3.90 -16.35 -20.38
CA VAL A 436 -3.23 -15.28 -19.61
C VAL A 436 -4.27 -14.59 -18.74
N SER A 437 -4.06 -14.54 -17.43
CA SER A 437 -5.02 -13.96 -16.48
C SER A 437 -4.35 -13.01 -15.49
N GLY A 438 -5.02 -11.91 -15.19
CA GLY A 438 -4.57 -10.97 -14.17
C GLY A 438 -5.67 -10.01 -13.75
N HIS A 439 -5.49 -9.43 -12.57
CA HIS A 439 -6.40 -8.46 -11.96
C HIS A 439 -5.66 -7.14 -11.71
N SER A 440 -6.37 -6.01 -11.73
CA SER A 440 -5.81 -4.69 -11.44
C SER A 440 -4.70 -4.32 -12.45
N LEU A 441 -3.52 -3.85 -12.02
CA LEU A 441 -2.34 -3.73 -12.90
C LEU A 441 -2.06 -5.04 -13.68
N GLY A 442 -2.17 -6.19 -13.02
CA GLY A 442 -2.06 -7.50 -13.66
C GLY A 442 -3.11 -7.73 -14.75
N GLY A 443 -4.28 -7.09 -14.66
CA GLY A 443 -5.31 -7.09 -15.69
C GLY A 443 -4.87 -6.35 -16.96
N CYS A 444 -4.22 -5.20 -16.83
CA CYS A 444 -3.61 -4.50 -17.95
C CYS A 444 -2.42 -5.30 -18.54
N LEU A 445 -1.59 -5.87 -17.67
CA LEU A 445 -0.43 -6.65 -18.09
C LEU A 445 -0.83 -7.98 -18.75
N SER A 446 -1.95 -8.60 -18.37
CA SER A 446 -2.43 -9.85 -18.97
C SER A 446 -2.80 -9.68 -20.46
N SER A 447 -3.56 -8.64 -20.80
CA SER A 447 -3.94 -8.34 -22.20
C SER A 447 -2.73 -7.92 -23.02
N THR A 448 -1.85 -7.10 -22.45
CA THR A 448 -0.62 -6.65 -23.13
C THR A 448 0.37 -7.80 -23.35
N LEU A 449 0.56 -8.69 -22.37
CA LEU A 449 1.39 -9.89 -22.51
C LEU A 449 0.77 -10.89 -23.49
N ALA A 450 -0.54 -11.09 -23.48
CA ALA A 450 -1.23 -11.95 -24.46
C ALA A 450 -1.02 -11.45 -25.90
N LEU A 451 -1.05 -10.12 -26.11
CA LEU A 451 -0.73 -9.51 -27.40
C LEU A 451 0.74 -9.69 -27.77
N ALA A 452 1.68 -9.46 -26.84
CA ALA A 452 3.12 -9.67 -27.06
C ALA A 452 3.43 -11.13 -27.43
N LEU A 453 2.83 -12.09 -26.73
CA LEU A 453 2.93 -13.52 -27.06
C LEU A 453 2.29 -13.84 -28.41
N LYS A 454 1.18 -13.19 -28.78
CA LYS A 454 0.54 -13.39 -30.09
C LYS A 454 1.37 -12.84 -31.25
N ASP A 455 2.09 -11.74 -31.04
CA ASP A 455 2.92 -11.14 -32.07
C ASP A 455 4.29 -11.77 -32.21
N SER A 456 4.89 -12.19 -31.10
CA SER A 456 6.12 -13.00 -31.06
C SER A 456 5.88 -14.50 -31.30
N GLN A 457 4.66 -14.92 -31.65
CA GLN A 457 4.27 -16.34 -31.72
C GLN A 457 5.19 -17.19 -32.63
N GLY A 458 5.70 -16.63 -33.73
CA GLY A 458 6.63 -17.35 -34.61
C GLY A 458 7.98 -17.69 -33.97
N SER A 459 8.39 -16.96 -32.92
CA SER A 459 9.67 -17.16 -32.23
C SER A 459 9.59 -18.24 -31.14
N TRP A 460 8.46 -18.34 -30.42
CA TRP A 460 8.29 -19.30 -29.31
C TRP A 460 7.39 -20.50 -29.65
N ASN A 461 6.51 -20.39 -30.65
CA ASN A 461 5.89 -21.55 -31.29
C ASN A 461 5.97 -21.45 -32.83
N PRO A 462 7.10 -21.87 -33.43
CA PRO A 462 7.26 -21.94 -34.88
C PRO A 462 6.25 -22.84 -35.59
N ARG A 463 5.58 -23.78 -34.88
CA ARG A 463 4.57 -24.68 -35.45
C ARG A 463 3.19 -24.01 -35.60
N GLY A 464 2.98 -22.85 -34.96
CA GLY A 464 1.76 -22.04 -35.08
C GLY A 464 0.49 -22.64 -34.45
N ASP A 465 0.60 -23.79 -33.77
CA ASP A 465 -0.51 -24.60 -33.25
C ASP A 465 -0.87 -24.33 -31.78
N ALA A 466 -0.37 -23.24 -31.20
CA ALA A 466 -0.71 -22.83 -29.84
C ALA A 466 -1.91 -21.87 -29.85
N ALA A 467 -2.93 -22.20 -29.05
CA ALA A 467 -4.06 -21.34 -28.78
C ALA A 467 -3.71 -20.36 -27.64
N LEU A 468 -4.08 -19.09 -27.81
CA LEU A 468 -3.98 -18.05 -26.79
C LEU A 468 -5.38 -17.60 -26.39
N ARG A 469 -5.62 -17.41 -25.10
CA ARG A 469 -6.80 -16.75 -24.53
C ARG A 469 -6.36 -15.79 -23.43
N CYS A 470 -7.13 -14.74 -23.17
CA CYS A 470 -6.79 -13.74 -22.15
C CYS A 470 -8.01 -13.38 -21.31
N TRP A 471 -7.82 -13.31 -19.99
CA TRP A 471 -8.76 -12.72 -19.04
C TRP A 471 -8.11 -11.50 -18.39
N SER A 472 -8.75 -10.34 -18.56
CA SER A 472 -8.27 -9.07 -18.02
C SER A 472 -9.34 -8.53 -17.09
N PHE A 473 -9.11 -8.57 -15.79
CA PHE A 473 -10.04 -8.08 -14.77
C PHE A 473 -9.54 -6.73 -14.23
N ALA A 474 -10.40 -5.72 -14.14
CA ALA A 474 -10.09 -4.45 -13.49
C ALA A 474 -8.87 -3.67 -14.05
N GLY A 475 -8.47 -3.94 -15.30
CA GLY A 475 -7.27 -3.37 -15.89
C GLY A 475 -7.47 -1.91 -16.38
N PRO A 476 -6.59 -0.96 -15.99
CA PRO A 476 -6.50 0.36 -16.64
C PRO A 476 -5.97 0.25 -18.08
N THR A 477 -5.96 1.36 -18.82
CA THR A 477 -5.50 1.40 -20.22
C THR A 477 -3.97 1.22 -20.34
N ALA A 478 -3.56 0.30 -21.21
CA ALA A 478 -2.15 0.05 -21.52
C ALA A 478 -1.48 1.13 -22.39
N GLY A 479 -2.26 1.79 -23.26
CA GLY A 479 -1.72 2.58 -24.37
C GLY A 479 -2.77 3.40 -25.12
N ASN A 480 -2.35 3.95 -26.26
CA ASN A 480 -3.11 4.90 -27.06
C ASN A 480 -4.27 4.26 -27.88
N THR A 481 -5.06 5.10 -28.56
CA THR A 481 -6.18 4.65 -29.40
C THR A 481 -5.76 3.65 -30.47
N ASP A 482 -4.62 3.85 -31.12
CA ASP A 482 -4.11 2.93 -32.14
C ASP A 482 -3.69 1.57 -31.54
N PHE A 483 -3.16 1.55 -30.32
CA PHE A 483 -2.87 0.32 -29.59
C PHE A 483 -4.14 -0.43 -29.16
N ALA A 484 -5.16 0.28 -28.68
CA ALA A 484 -6.45 -0.31 -28.34
C ALA A 484 -7.13 -0.95 -29.56
N ARG A 485 -7.19 -0.22 -30.69
CA ARG A 485 -7.71 -0.74 -31.97
C ARG A 485 -6.91 -1.94 -32.49
N TYR A 486 -5.59 -1.89 -32.38
CA TYR A 486 -4.74 -2.99 -32.78
C TYR A 486 -4.97 -4.23 -31.90
N THR A 487 -5.16 -4.06 -30.60
CA THR A 487 -5.51 -5.12 -29.65
C THR A 487 -6.86 -5.78 -30.04
N ASP A 488 -7.89 -4.98 -30.32
CA ASP A 488 -9.21 -5.44 -30.76
C ASP A 488 -9.14 -6.25 -32.07
N ALA A 489 -8.31 -5.81 -33.02
CA ALA A 489 -8.09 -6.51 -34.29
C ALA A 489 -7.29 -7.82 -34.12
N ARG A 490 -6.33 -7.85 -33.18
CA ARG A 490 -5.32 -8.92 -33.08
C ARG A 490 -5.66 -10.04 -32.10
N ILE A 491 -6.29 -9.71 -30.97
CA ILE A 491 -6.66 -10.67 -29.91
C ILE A 491 -8.10 -10.51 -29.38
N GLY A 492 -8.89 -9.55 -29.88
CA GLY A 492 -10.21 -9.25 -29.33
C GLY A 492 -11.25 -10.39 -29.37
N ASP A 493 -11.07 -11.41 -30.23
CA ASP A 493 -11.90 -12.63 -30.24
C ASP A 493 -11.57 -13.63 -29.11
N VAL A 494 -10.40 -13.48 -28.47
CA VAL A 494 -9.90 -14.36 -27.40
C VAL A 494 -9.60 -13.58 -26.11
N LEU A 495 -10.01 -12.31 -26.06
CA LEU A 495 -9.91 -11.43 -24.91
C LEU A 495 -11.24 -11.41 -24.16
N HIS A 496 -11.19 -11.67 -22.87
CA HIS A 496 -12.30 -11.58 -21.93
C HIS A 496 -11.98 -10.44 -20.95
N ARG A 497 -12.29 -9.20 -21.34
CA ARG A 497 -12.01 -8.00 -20.53
C ARG A 497 -13.19 -7.71 -19.60
N TRP A 498 -13.09 -8.16 -18.35
CA TRP A 498 -14.12 -7.99 -17.33
C TRP A 498 -13.98 -6.64 -16.63
N VAL A 499 -15.07 -5.87 -16.64
CA VAL A 499 -15.17 -4.54 -16.02
C VAL A 499 -16.39 -4.48 -15.12
N ASN A 500 -16.17 -4.21 -13.84
CA ASN A 500 -17.21 -3.77 -12.93
C ASN A 500 -17.54 -2.30 -13.25
N GLN A 501 -18.82 -1.98 -13.52
CA GLN A 501 -19.24 -0.62 -13.88
C GLN A 501 -19.05 0.41 -12.74
N LEU A 502 -18.79 -0.06 -11.52
CA LEU A 502 -18.55 0.76 -10.33
C LEU A 502 -17.08 0.70 -9.86
N ASP A 503 -16.19 0.13 -10.67
CA ASP A 503 -14.74 0.17 -10.45
C ASP A 503 -14.12 1.33 -11.24
N VAL A 504 -13.30 2.14 -10.58
CA VAL A 504 -12.69 3.34 -11.14
C VAL A 504 -11.38 3.03 -11.88
N ALA A 505 -10.67 1.95 -11.54
CA ALA A 505 -9.37 1.66 -12.15
C ALA A 505 -9.44 1.46 -13.68
N PRO A 506 -10.45 0.79 -14.27
CA PRO A 506 -10.62 0.70 -15.73
C PRO A 506 -10.87 2.03 -16.45
N LEU A 507 -11.24 3.10 -15.71
CA LEU A 507 -11.44 4.44 -16.25
C LEU A 507 -10.14 5.21 -16.46
N ALA A 508 -9.07 4.84 -15.73
CA ALA A 508 -7.72 5.35 -16.00
C ALA A 508 -7.16 4.68 -17.27
N TRP A 509 -6.52 5.39 -18.21
CA TRP A 509 -6.05 6.79 -18.20
C TRP A 509 -6.78 7.68 -19.20
N ASN A 510 -7.88 7.22 -19.78
CA ASN A 510 -8.61 7.99 -20.77
C ASN A 510 -9.20 9.27 -20.12
N GLU A 511 -8.88 10.43 -20.69
CA GLU A 511 -9.19 11.74 -20.08
C GLU A 511 -10.69 11.95 -19.82
N SER A 512 -11.56 11.43 -20.70
CA SER A 512 -13.02 11.50 -20.53
C SER A 512 -13.54 10.55 -19.45
N SER A 513 -13.10 9.29 -19.41
CA SER A 513 -13.59 8.37 -18.37
C SER A 513 -13.02 8.68 -16.98
N LEU A 514 -11.87 9.35 -16.88
CA LEU A 514 -11.40 9.87 -15.59
C LEU A 514 -12.36 10.92 -14.98
N ASP A 515 -13.08 11.69 -15.80
CA ASP A 515 -14.13 12.59 -15.31
C ASP A 515 -15.36 11.81 -14.80
N ASP A 516 -15.74 10.71 -15.47
CA ASP A 516 -16.81 9.82 -15.00
C ASP A 516 -16.52 9.28 -13.59
N GLY A 517 -15.25 9.02 -13.28
CA GLY A 517 -14.78 8.61 -11.96
C GLY A 517 -15.29 9.53 -10.84
N LEU A 518 -15.22 10.85 -11.01
CA LEU A 518 -15.68 11.83 -10.01
C LEU A 518 -17.16 11.70 -9.64
N THR A 519 -17.98 11.07 -10.50
CA THR A 519 -19.43 10.94 -10.33
C THR A 519 -19.94 9.50 -10.28
N ILE A 520 -19.04 8.50 -10.37
CA ILE A 520 -19.38 7.07 -10.47
C ILE A 520 -20.27 6.54 -9.32
N TYR A 521 -20.18 7.13 -8.12
CA TYR A 521 -21.01 6.79 -6.96
C TYR A 521 -22.08 7.84 -6.61
N ALA A 522 -22.18 8.94 -7.38
CA ALA A 522 -23.04 10.07 -7.06
C ALA A 522 -24.53 9.70 -6.97
N SER A 523 -24.99 8.75 -7.80
CA SER A 523 -26.36 8.21 -7.76
C SER A 523 -26.73 7.50 -6.46
N HIS A 524 -25.73 7.18 -5.63
CA HIS A 524 -25.89 6.55 -4.32
C HIS A 524 -25.55 7.49 -3.15
N GLY A 525 -25.33 8.78 -3.42
CA GLY A 525 -25.03 9.80 -2.41
C GLY A 525 -23.59 9.78 -1.88
N ILE A 526 -22.70 8.96 -2.44
CA ILE A 526 -21.27 8.91 -2.08
C ILE A 526 -20.51 9.81 -3.06
N TRP A 527 -19.75 10.74 -2.51
CA TRP A 527 -18.98 11.74 -3.26
C TRP A 527 -17.49 11.67 -2.89
N PRO A 528 -16.56 11.93 -3.81
CA PRO A 528 -15.14 11.98 -3.51
C PRO A 528 -14.84 13.15 -2.54
N SER A 529 -13.86 12.95 -1.64
CA SER A 529 -13.33 14.06 -0.86
C SER A 529 -12.34 14.87 -1.71
N TRP A 530 -11.86 16.00 -1.18
CA TRP A 530 -10.82 16.79 -1.83
C TRP A 530 -9.55 16.00 -2.16
N ALA A 531 -9.23 14.94 -1.41
CA ALA A 531 -8.11 14.08 -1.70
C ALA A 531 -8.32 13.26 -2.99
N GLU A 532 -9.46 12.58 -3.14
CA GLU A 532 -9.74 11.80 -4.36
C GLU A 532 -10.01 12.70 -5.58
N ILE A 533 -10.60 13.89 -5.39
CA ILE A 533 -10.71 14.91 -6.45
C ILE A 533 -9.32 15.34 -6.93
N ALA A 534 -8.39 15.64 -6.01
CA ALA A 534 -7.03 16.05 -6.36
C ALA A 534 -6.26 14.90 -7.04
N ALA A 535 -6.41 13.66 -6.57
CA ALA A 535 -5.75 12.49 -7.14
C ALA A 535 -6.27 12.14 -8.54
N LEU A 536 -7.59 12.17 -8.78
CA LEU A 536 -8.18 12.01 -10.12
C LEU A 536 -7.81 13.18 -11.06
N GLY A 537 -7.74 14.41 -10.54
CA GLY A 537 -7.27 15.57 -11.29
C GLY A 537 -5.79 15.46 -11.70
N LEU A 538 -4.93 14.95 -10.81
CA LEU A 538 -3.53 14.68 -11.11
C LEU A 538 -3.38 13.54 -12.13
N ALA A 539 -4.10 12.44 -11.94
CA ALA A 539 -4.20 11.33 -12.89
C ALA A 539 -4.54 11.82 -14.31
N LYS A 540 -5.59 12.64 -14.43
CA LYS A 540 -5.98 13.27 -15.69
C LYS A 540 -4.88 14.16 -16.25
N THR A 541 -4.31 15.05 -15.43
CA THR A 541 -3.24 15.99 -15.83
C THR A 541 -2.02 15.27 -16.39
N LEU A 542 -1.63 14.13 -15.80
CA LEU A 542 -0.48 13.34 -16.24
C LEU A 542 -0.78 12.48 -17.49
N ALA A 543 -2.06 12.21 -17.78
CA ALA A 543 -2.51 11.49 -18.97
C ALA A 543 -2.71 12.40 -20.21
N ILE A 544 -2.72 13.73 -20.03
CA ILE A 544 -2.92 14.72 -21.10
C ILE A 544 -2.01 14.43 -22.30
N GLY A 545 -2.61 14.29 -23.48
CA GLY A 545 -1.89 14.07 -24.73
C GLY A 545 -1.39 12.64 -24.95
N GLY A 546 -1.69 11.70 -24.03
CA GLY A 546 -1.40 10.28 -24.19
C GLY A 546 -2.40 9.50 -25.06
N ASP A 547 -3.56 10.09 -25.40
CA ASP A 547 -4.61 9.44 -26.23
C ASP A 547 -5.01 8.04 -25.70
N TYR A 548 -4.97 7.85 -24.38
CA TYR A 548 -5.20 6.55 -23.75
C TYR A 548 -6.60 6.01 -24.02
N LEU A 549 -6.71 4.74 -24.37
CA LEU A 549 -7.99 4.08 -24.68
C LEU A 549 -8.01 2.61 -24.25
N GLN A 550 -9.20 2.12 -23.85
CA GLN A 550 -9.43 0.70 -23.56
C GLN A 550 -9.73 -0.08 -24.86
N PRO A 551 -9.23 -1.32 -25.03
CA PRO A 551 -9.75 -2.26 -26.02
C PRO A 551 -11.26 -2.49 -25.79
N SER A 552 -12.04 -2.46 -26.87
CA SER A 552 -13.50 -2.55 -26.84
C SER A 552 -14.00 -3.98 -27.04
N ARG A 553 -13.36 -4.75 -27.92
CA ARG A 553 -13.79 -6.09 -28.33
C ARG A 553 -13.46 -7.10 -27.24
N GLY A 554 -14.41 -7.97 -26.91
CA GLY A 554 -14.30 -8.89 -25.79
C GLY A 554 -14.51 -8.25 -24.41
N THR A 555 -14.90 -6.97 -24.35
CA THR A 555 -15.30 -6.33 -23.08
C THR A 555 -16.64 -6.88 -22.59
N VAL A 556 -16.67 -7.29 -21.32
CA VAL A 556 -17.88 -7.66 -20.59
C VAL A 556 -18.06 -6.69 -19.42
N MET A 557 -18.90 -5.69 -19.62
CA MET A 557 -19.34 -4.78 -18.54
C MET A 557 -20.33 -5.52 -17.63
N LYS A 558 -20.16 -5.40 -16.31
CA LYS A 558 -21.05 -6.00 -15.30
C LYS A 558 -21.50 -4.98 -14.26
N SER A 559 -22.77 -5.10 -13.87
CA SER A 559 -23.41 -4.47 -12.72
C SER A 559 -24.41 -5.46 -12.10
N GLY A 560 -24.81 -5.26 -10.84
CA GLY A 560 -25.68 -6.19 -10.13
C GLY A 560 -25.95 -5.77 -8.68
N ASN A 561 -26.69 -6.58 -7.92
CA ASN A 561 -27.23 -6.22 -6.59
C ASN A 561 -26.20 -5.85 -5.49
N PHE A 562 -24.91 -5.86 -5.80
CA PHE A 562 -23.80 -5.44 -4.94
C PHE A 562 -23.33 -3.99 -5.22
N ASN A 563 -24.22 -3.16 -5.77
CA ASN A 563 -23.87 -1.82 -6.28
C ASN A 563 -23.18 -0.92 -5.25
N ILE A 564 -23.59 -0.95 -3.98
CA ILE A 564 -22.94 -0.23 -2.88
C ILE A 564 -23.02 -1.11 -1.63
N THR A 565 -21.94 -1.18 -0.86
CA THR A 565 -21.92 -1.93 0.40
C THR A 565 -22.16 -0.96 1.56
N PRO A 566 -23.25 -1.08 2.35
CA PRO A 566 -23.63 -0.05 3.34
C PRO A 566 -22.59 0.30 4.42
N GLY A 567 -21.59 -0.56 4.64
CA GLY A 567 -20.45 -0.31 5.54
C GLY A 567 -19.27 0.46 4.92
N TYR A 568 -19.29 0.75 3.61
CA TYR A 568 -18.20 1.40 2.88
C TYR A 568 -18.67 2.78 2.36
N GLN A 569 -18.91 3.72 3.28
CA GLN A 569 -19.59 4.99 2.96
C GLN A 569 -18.66 6.12 2.46
N THR A 570 -17.34 5.94 2.49
CA THR A 570 -16.41 6.88 1.86
C THR A 570 -16.10 6.46 0.43
N TYR A 571 -15.82 7.43 -0.45
CA TYR A 571 -15.49 7.17 -1.85
C TYR A 571 -14.29 6.21 -2.00
N ALA A 572 -13.17 6.46 -1.30
CA ALA A 572 -12.03 5.55 -1.30
C ALA A 572 -12.37 4.11 -0.83
N ALA A 573 -13.18 3.96 0.22
CA ALA A 573 -13.57 2.64 0.73
C ALA A 573 -14.45 1.90 -0.28
N GLN A 574 -15.41 2.62 -0.89
CA GLN A 574 -16.28 2.05 -1.92
C GLN A 574 -15.51 1.68 -3.19
N ALA A 575 -14.53 2.49 -3.61
CA ALA A 575 -13.66 2.19 -4.75
C ALA A 575 -12.75 0.98 -4.50
N ALA A 576 -12.08 0.91 -3.34
CA ALA A 576 -11.27 -0.26 -2.97
C ALA A 576 -12.12 -1.54 -2.94
N TRP A 577 -13.36 -1.47 -2.43
CA TRP A 577 -14.26 -2.61 -2.43
C TRP A 577 -14.68 -3.03 -3.85
N GLN A 578 -15.10 -2.09 -4.70
CA GLN A 578 -15.52 -2.41 -6.08
C GLN A 578 -14.39 -2.94 -6.95
N HIS A 579 -13.17 -2.42 -6.74
CA HIS A 579 -11.98 -2.83 -7.47
C HIS A 579 -11.53 -4.26 -7.11
N GLY A 580 -11.57 -4.63 -5.82
CA GLY A 580 -11.23 -5.99 -5.35
C GLY A 580 -12.45 -6.91 -5.22
N TYR A 581 -13.08 -6.88 -4.04
CA TYR A 581 -14.16 -7.80 -3.67
C TYR A 581 -15.41 -7.72 -4.55
N GLY A 582 -15.65 -6.60 -5.24
CA GLY A 582 -16.75 -6.45 -6.20
C GLY A 582 -16.71 -7.49 -7.33
N TYR A 583 -15.53 -7.79 -7.89
CA TYR A 583 -15.38 -8.83 -8.91
C TYR A 583 -15.62 -10.23 -8.34
N ALA A 584 -15.14 -10.50 -7.11
CA ALA A 584 -15.43 -11.75 -6.41
C ALA A 584 -16.94 -11.91 -6.15
N ALA A 585 -17.65 -10.84 -5.80
CA ALA A 585 -19.11 -10.86 -5.59
C ALA A 585 -19.88 -11.12 -6.90
N ILE A 586 -19.53 -10.40 -7.98
CA ILE A 586 -20.13 -10.56 -9.32
C ILE A 586 -19.93 -12.00 -9.84
N LEU A 587 -18.79 -12.63 -9.56
CA LEU A 587 -18.48 -14.01 -9.97
C LEU A 587 -18.99 -15.09 -8.98
N GLY A 588 -19.61 -14.71 -7.87
CA GLY A 588 -20.10 -15.66 -6.85
C GLY A 588 -18.97 -16.36 -6.06
N LEU A 589 -17.81 -15.71 -5.93
CA LEU A 589 -16.58 -16.25 -5.38
C LEU A 589 -16.22 -15.74 -3.96
N SER A 590 -16.98 -14.78 -3.41
CA SER A 590 -16.66 -14.11 -2.13
C SER A 590 -16.46 -15.04 -0.92
N ASN A 591 -17.08 -16.23 -0.93
CA ASN A 591 -17.01 -17.20 0.18
C ASN A 591 -16.01 -18.36 -0.09
N VAL A 592 -15.30 -18.36 -1.21
CA VAL A 592 -14.37 -19.44 -1.60
C VAL A 592 -12.95 -18.97 -1.90
N LEU A 593 -12.75 -17.68 -2.15
CA LEU A 593 -11.41 -17.11 -2.30
C LEU A 593 -10.76 -16.88 -0.92
N PRO A 594 -9.46 -17.12 -0.78
CA PRO A 594 -8.74 -16.75 0.44
C PRO A 594 -8.76 -15.22 0.58
N PRO A 595 -8.84 -14.67 1.81
CA PRO A 595 -8.70 -13.24 2.01
C PRO A 595 -7.32 -12.81 1.53
N THR A 596 -7.27 -11.87 0.59
CA THR A 596 -6.03 -11.12 0.36
C THR A 596 -5.66 -10.46 1.67
N ALA A 597 -4.45 -10.70 2.17
CA ALA A 597 -3.96 -10.03 3.36
C ALA A 597 -3.98 -8.52 3.06
N SER A 598 -4.91 -7.76 3.66
CA SER A 598 -4.98 -6.32 3.43
C SER A 598 -3.62 -5.76 3.83
N ALA A 599 -3.02 -5.06 2.87
CA ALA A 599 -1.65 -4.64 2.96
C ALA A 599 -1.59 -3.31 3.71
N ALA A 600 -2.20 -3.30 4.91
CA ALA A 600 -2.19 -2.20 5.86
C ALA A 600 -0.83 -1.50 5.79
N MET A 601 -0.87 -0.21 5.52
CA MET A 601 0.27 0.55 5.04
C MET A 601 1.29 0.66 6.18
N THR A 602 2.23 -0.29 6.26
CA THR A 602 3.24 -0.30 7.33
C THR A 602 4.12 0.94 7.19
N PRO A 603 4.66 1.50 8.29
CA PRO A 603 5.57 2.63 8.23
C PRO A 603 6.76 2.39 7.29
N GLU A 604 7.22 1.14 7.21
CA GLU A 604 8.28 0.70 6.29
C GLU A 604 7.85 0.84 4.82
N ARG A 605 6.60 0.49 4.47
CA ARG A 605 6.03 0.69 3.12
C ARG A 605 5.93 2.18 2.75
N ALA A 606 5.56 3.03 3.71
CA ALA A 606 5.52 4.48 3.49
C ALA A 606 6.94 5.06 3.27
N ALA A 607 7.91 4.65 4.07
CA ALA A 607 9.32 5.07 3.93
C ALA A 607 9.97 4.55 2.63
N ALA A 608 9.65 3.32 2.23
CA ALA A 608 10.09 2.70 0.98
C ALA A 608 9.63 3.49 -0.26
N ARG A 609 8.34 3.85 -0.30
CA ARG A 609 7.74 4.67 -1.36
C ARG A 609 8.38 6.05 -1.43
N LEU A 610 8.65 6.68 -0.29
CA LEU A 610 9.31 8.00 -0.26
C LEU A 610 10.72 7.96 -0.87
N LYS A 611 11.52 6.93 -0.56
CA LYS A 611 12.86 6.73 -1.16
C LYS A 611 12.83 6.41 -2.65
N ALA A 612 11.76 5.76 -3.13
CA ALA A 612 11.58 5.42 -4.53
C ALA A 612 11.37 6.66 -5.41
N VAL A 613 10.47 7.56 -4.99
CA VAL A 613 10.19 8.84 -5.66
C VAL A 613 11.47 9.68 -5.79
N LEU A 614 12.34 9.65 -4.77
CA LEU A 614 13.62 10.38 -4.75
C LEU A 614 14.70 9.85 -5.72
N ARG A 615 14.51 8.68 -6.36
CA ARG A 615 15.57 7.99 -7.13
C ARG A 615 15.38 7.96 -8.65
N ARG A 616 14.39 8.65 -9.20
CA ARG A 616 14.18 8.71 -10.67
C ARG A 616 15.44 9.21 -11.40
N PRO A 617 15.86 8.58 -12.52
CA PRO A 617 16.82 9.19 -13.41
C PRO A 617 16.15 10.41 -14.05
N ARG A 618 16.86 11.53 -14.15
CA ARG A 618 16.41 12.62 -15.01
C ARG A 618 16.46 12.14 -16.45
N ALA A 619 15.33 12.14 -17.14
CA ALA A 619 15.35 12.24 -18.59
C ALA A 619 16.02 13.58 -18.94
N THR A 620 17.01 13.52 -19.84
CA THR A 620 17.65 14.69 -20.47
C THR A 620 16.77 15.25 -21.58
#